data_AF-A0A9W6TLD7-F1
#
_entry.id   AF-A0A9W6TLD7-F1
#
_cell.length_a   1.000
_cell.length_b   1.000
_cell.length_c   1.000
_cell.angle_alpha   90.00
_cell.angle_beta   90.00
_cell.angle_gamma   90.00
#
_symmetry.space_group_name_H-M   'P 1'
#
loop_
_entity.id
_entity.type
_entity.pdbx_description
1 polymer ?
#
loop_
_entity_poly.entity_id
_entity_poly.type
_entity_poly.pdbx_seq_one_letter_code
_entity_poly.pdbx_strand_id
1 'polypeptide(L)'
;MSGRQVSASSLLDKSEGRMSHIRVALEFGEEITEEQLRAPYQGAKNKLRYITLRLTVIVILVIIAVAAQDKFLDLEDFTGSTAHTVNCMIMPLLIYLRIFWRKMSVLDKGVSMLVMVVCGCAGFYVMIHAAKELFTPSDDDTAFPYCDAEFQDEPYYVRNSTN
;
A
#
# COMPACT_ATOMS: atom_id res chain seq x y z
N MET A 1 48.04 20.39 -33.47
CA MET A 1 48.15 19.43 -32.34
C MET A 1 46.92 19.65 -31.46
N SER A 2 45.91 18.81 -31.62
CA SER A 2 44.56 19.01 -31.05
C SER A 2 44.51 18.56 -29.59
N GLY A 3 44.02 19.42 -28.72
CA GLY A 3 43.93 19.21 -27.28
C GLY A 3 43.00 18.06 -26.92
N ARG A 4 43.54 17.11 -26.16
CA ARG A 4 42.82 15.94 -25.66
C ARG A 4 41.91 16.36 -24.51
N GLN A 5 40.66 16.72 -24.81
CA GLN A 5 39.63 16.83 -23.79
C GLN A 5 39.29 15.42 -23.30
N VAL A 6 39.82 15.07 -22.13
CA VAL A 6 39.42 13.87 -21.41
C VAL A 6 38.03 14.18 -20.85
N SER A 7 37.01 13.66 -21.54
CA SER A 7 35.60 13.88 -21.23
C SER A 7 35.26 13.22 -19.89
N ALA A 8 34.86 14.05 -18.92
CA ALA A 8 34.49 13.66 -17.56
C ALA A 8 33.26 12.70 -17.51
N SER A 9 32.55 12.54 -18.62
CA SER A 9 31.48 11.55 -18.80
C SER A 9 31.95 10.10 -18.62
N SER A 10 33.21 9.80 -18.92
CA SER A 10 33.75 8.44 -18.78
C SER A 10 34.04 8.02 -17.32
N LEU A 11 34.08 8.98 -16.38
CA LEU A 11 34.25 8.68 -14.95
C LEU A 11 32.93 8.52 -14.19
N LEU A 12 31.80 8.98 -14.76
CA LEU A 12 30.47 8.80 -14.17
C LEU A 12 29.91 7.40 -14.44
N ASP A 13 30.17 6.84 -15.63
CA ASP A 13 29.71 5.50 -16.05
C ASP A 13 30.25 4.37 -15.12
N LYS A 14 31.47 4.54 -14.58
CA LYS A 14 32.10 3.54 -13.70
C LYS A 14 31.57 3.54 -12.26
N SER A 15 30.85 4.58 -11.84
CA SER A 15 30.21 4.67 -10.52
C SER A 15 28.72 4.29 -10.55
N GLU A 16 28.20 3.89 -11.72
CA GLU A 16 26.77 3.75 -12.01
C GLU A 16 26.20 2.35 -11.75
N GLY A 17 27.01 1.38 -11.31
CA GLY A 17 26.57 0.00 -11.15
C GLY A 17 25.56 -0.28 -10.03
N ARG A 18 25.16 0.74 -9.23
CA ARG A 18 24.21 0.52 -8.12
C ARG A 18 23.39 1.74 -7.69
N MET A 19 23.35 2.81 -8.47
CA MET A 19 22.40 3.90 -8.20
C MET A 19 21.11 3.66 -8.95
N SER A 20 20.02 3.43 -8.21
CA SER A 20 18.67 3.36 -8.77
C SER A 20 18.36 4.67 -9.49
N HIS A 21 17.91 4.60 -10.75
CA HIS A 21 17.44 5.74 -11.56
C HIS A 21 16.54 6.73 -10.79
N ILE A 22 15.78 6.23 -9.81
CA ILE A 22 14.90 7.01 -8.93
C ILE A 22 15.69 7.97 -8.02
N ARG A 23 16.87 7.59 -7.52
CA ARG A 23 17.73 8.51 -6.75
C ARG A 23 18.26 9.63 -7.61
N VAL A 24 18.74 9.31 -8.81
CA VAL A 24 19.24 10.31 -9.77
C VAL A 24 18.12 11.29 -10.15
N ALA A 25 16.90 10.80 -10.40
CA ALA A 25 15.74 11.65 -10.69
C ALA A 25 15.34 12.56 -9.51
N LEU A 26 15.47 12.08 -8.27
CA LEU A 26 15.18 12.88 -7.06
C LEU A 26 16.31 13.86 -6.69
N GLU A 27 17.58 13.52 -6.96
CA GLU A 27 18.74 14.35 -6.60
C GLU A 27 19.01 15.48 -7.60
N PHE A 28 18.71 15.27 -8.89
CA PHE A 28 19.01 16.26 -9.93
C PHE A 28 17.82 17.11 -10.38
N GLY A 29 16.60 16.86 -9.88
CA GLY A 29 15.42 17.64 -10.27
C GLY A 29 15.25 17.72 -11.79
N GLU A 30 15.68 16.68 -12.51
CA GLU A 30 15.51 16.60 -13.95
C GLU A 30 14.01 16.39 -14.20
N GLU A 31 13.36 17.39 -14.81
CA GLU A 31 11.97 17.26 -15.25
C GLU A 31 11.91 16.06 -16.20
N ILE A 32 11.39 14.94 -15.70
CA ILE A 32 11.18 13.73 -16.47
C ILE A 32 10.23 14.10 -17.62
N THR A 33 10.80 14.39 -18.80
CA THR A 33 10.05 14.79 -19.97
C THR A 33 9.07 13.67 -20.34
N GLU A 34 7.84 13.99 -20.71
CA GLU A 34 6.79 12.99 -21.02
C GLU A 34 7.25 11.93 -22.04
N GLU A 35 8.19 12.30 -22.91
CA GLU A 35 8.77 11.44 -23.92
C GLU A 35 9.67 10.33 -23.32
N GLN A 36 10.48 10.65 -22.30
CA GLN A 36 11.27 9.67 -21.53
C GLN A 36 10.38 8.72 -20.73
N LEU A 37 9.26 9.23 -20.17
CA LEU A 37 8.29 8.41 -19.46
C LEU A 37 7.55 7.43 -20.39
N ARG A 38 7.29 7.84 -21.64
CA ARG A 38 6.58 7.04 -22.64
C ARG A 38 7.49 6.06 -23.40
N ALA A 39 8.80 6.30 -23.44
CA ALA A 39 9.78 5.42 -24.08
C ALA A 39 9.66 3.93 -23.71
N PRO A 40 9.54 3.53 -22.42
CA PRO A 40 9.34 2.13 -22.04
C PRO A 40 7.99 1.53 -22.48
N TYR A 41 6.99 2.39 -22.75
CA TYR A 41 5.66 2.00 -23.24
C TYR A 41 5.58 1.95 -24.77
N GLN A 42 6.67 2.26 -25.49
CA GLN A 42 6.71 2.15 -26.95
C GLN A 42 6.88 0.68 -27.37
N GLY A 43 5.97 0.23 -28.26
CA GLY A 43 5.92 -1.15 -28.76
C GLY A 43 4.56 -1.82 -28.50
N ALA A 44 3.97 -2.42 -29.54
CA ALA A 44 2.64 -3.03 -29.48
C ALA A 44 2.54 -4.11 -28.37
N LYS A 45 3.59 -4.90 -28.18
CA LYS A 45 3.66 -5.93 -27.13
C LYS A 45 3.70 -5.34 -25.71
N ASN A 46 4.45 -4.26 -25.50
CA ASN A 46 4.53 -3.61 -24.19
C ASN A 46 3.20 -2.91 -23.87
N LYS A 47 2.60 -2.20 -24.84
CA LYS A 47 1.27 -1.60 -24.68
C LYS A 47 0.23 -2.64 -24.26
N LEU A 48 0.18 -3.80 -24.94
CA LEU A 48 -0.75 -4.88 -24.56
C LEU A 48 -0.51 -5.37 -23.13
N ARG A 49 0.74 -5.59 -22.70
CA ARG A 49 1.05 -5.99 -21.32
C ARG A 49 0.58 -4.97 -20.29
N TYR A 50 0.76 -3.68 -20.54
CA TYR A 50 0.29 -2.62 -19.63
C TYR A 50 -1.24 -2.53 -19.58
N ILE A 51 -1.91 -2.67 -20.72
CA ILE A 51 -3.37 -2.72 -20.78
C ILE A 51 -3.89 -3.94 -20.00
N THR A 52 -3.29 -5.12 -20.20
CA THR A 52 -3.64 -6.34 -19.47
C THR A 52 -3.42 -6.17 -17.97
N LEU A 53 -2.28 -5.63 -17.53
CA LEU A 53 -2.02 -5.36 -16.11
C LEU A 53 -3.12 -4.48 -15.50
N ARG A 54 -3.49 -3.40 -16.18
CA ARG A 54 -4.53 -2.49 -15.72
C ARG A 54 -5.88 -3.18 -15.64
N LEU A 55 -6.22 -3.99 -16.65
CA LEU A 55 -7.45 -4.76 -16.68
C LEU A 55 -7.49 -5.79 -15.53
N THR A 56 -6.38 -6.47 -15.27
CA THR A 56 -6.26 -7.44 -14.17
C THR A 56 -6.49 -6.76 -12.82
N VAL A 57 -5.87 -5.59 -12.57
CA VAL A 57 -6.09 -4.84 -11.33
C VAL A 57 -7.56 -4.44 -11.19
N ILE A 58 -8.18 -3.92 -12.25
CA ILE A 58 -9.60 -3.54 -12.23
C ILE A 58 -10.50 -4.75 -11.95
N VAL A 59 -10.27 -5.88 -12.62
CA VAL A 59 -11.06 -7.11 -12.42
C VAL A 59 -10.94 -7.60 -10.97
N ILE A 60 -9.74 -7.60 -10.40
CA ILE A 60 -9.52 -7.98 -9.00
C ILE A 60 -10.28 -7.02 -8.07
N LEU A 61 -10.18 -5.71 -8.29
CA LEU A 61 -10.89 -4.71 -7.48
C LEU A 61 -12.41 -4.89 -7.56
N VAL A 62 -12.96 -5.20 -8.74
CA VAL A 62 -14.40 -5.45 -8.91
C VAL A 62 -14.84 -6.72 -8.18
N ILE A 63 -14.06 -7.81 -8.26
CA ILE A 63 -14.37 -9.05 -7.54
C ILE A 63 -14.40 -8.79 -6.02
N ILE A 64 -13.40 -8.07 -5.51
CA ILE A 64 -13.33 -7.72 -4.09
C ILE A 64 -14.51 -6.80 -3.70
N ALA A 65 -14.84 -5.80 -4.53
CA ALA A 65 -15.95 -4.89 -4.25
C ALA A 65 -17.31 -5.59 -4.18
N VAL A 66 -17.53 -6.62 -5.01
CA VAL A 66 -18.75 -7.43 -4.96
C VAL A 66 -18.74 -8.39 -3.77
N ALA A 67 -17.61 -9.03 -3.49
CA ALA A 67 -17.49 -9.98 -2.38
C ALA A 67 -17.56 -9.31 -0.99
N ALA A 68 -17.08 -8.07 -0.88
CA ALA A 68 -17.00 -7.31 0.37
C ALA A 68 -18.00 -6.14 0.43
N GLN A 69 -19.04 -6.14 -0.41
CA GLN A 69 -20.00 -5.03 -0.53
C GLN A 69 -20.62 -4.64 0.83
N ASP A 70 -20.91 -5.63 1.68
CA ASP A 70 -21.56 -5.42 2.98
C ASP A 70 -20.57 -5.06 4.11
N LYS A 71 -19.26 -5.13 3.85
CA LYS A 71 -18.18 -4.94 4.82
C LYS A 71 -17.03 -4.08 4.26
N PHE A 72 -17.38 -3.06 3.46
CA PHE A 72 -16.40 -2.15 2.83
C PHE A 72 -15.48 -1.47 3.85
N LEU A 73 -16.02 -1.14 5.03
CA LEU A 73 -15.26 -0.52 6.11
C LEU A 73 -14.16 -1.46 6.64
N ASP A 74 -14.42 -2.76 6.78
CA ASP A 74 -13.41 -3.73 7.21
C ASP A 74 -12.33 -3.95 6.13
N LEU A 75 -12.72 -3.92 4.85
CA LEU A 75 -11.76 -3.98 3.75
C LEU A 75 -10.85 -2.73 3.71
N GLU A 76 -11.43 -1.55 3.95
CA GLU A 76 -10.70 -0.30 4.05
C GLU A 76 -9.74 -0.33 5.24
N ASP A 77 -10.20 -0.76 6.42
CA ASP A 77 -9.36 -0.87 7.61
C ASP A 77 -8.25 -1.91 7.46
N PHE A 78 -8.51 -3.02 6.76
CA PHE A 78 -7.48 -4.01 6.39
C PHE A 78 -6.42 -3.41 5.47
N THR A 79 -6.84 -2.73 4.41
CA THR A 79 -5.93 -2.14 3.41
C THR A 79 -5.17 -0.96 4.00
N GLY A 80 -5.85 -0.11 4.77
CA GLY A 80 -5.30 1.02 5.50
C GLY A 80 -4.28 0.53 6.52
N SER A 81 -4.63 -0.40 7.39
CA SER A 81 -3.67 -0.96 8.36
C SER A 81 -2.45 -1.57 7.67
N THR A 82 -2.62 -2.40 6.64
CA THR A 82 -1.47 -3.08 6.00
C THR A 82 -0.59 -2.13 5.22
N ALA A 83 -1.15 -1.35 4.29
CA ALA A 83 -0.38 -0.48 3.40
C ALA A 83 0.19 0.74 4.14
N HIS A 84 -0.56 1.32 5.08
CA HIS A 84 -0.08 2.46 5.88
C HIS A 84 1.05 1.99 6.80
N THR A 85 0.85 0.94 7.59
CA THR A 85 1.85 0.51 8.59
C THR A 85 3.19 0.12 7.93
N VAL A 86 3.17 -0.57 6.78
CA VAL A 86 4.43 -0.95 6.10
C VAL A 86 5.14 0.23 5.44
N ASN A 87 4.40 1.13 4.79
CA ASN A 87 4.99 2.20 3.98
C ASN A 87 5.35 3.45 4.80
N CYS A 88 4.46 3.90 5.68
CA CYS A 88 4.61 5.20 6.35
C CYS A 88 5.18 5.10 7.77
N MET A 89 5.04 3.95 8.44
CA MET A 89 5.53 3.76 9.81
C MET A 89 6.80 2.90 9.81
N ILE A 90 6.71 1.66 9.31
CA ILE A 90 7.81 0.69 9.36
C ILE A 90 8.98 1.11 8.47
N MET A 91 8.75 1.50 7.22
CA MET A 91 9.83 1.83 6.29
C MET A 91 10.73 2.98 6.77
N PRO A 92 10.21 4.16 7.17
CA PRO A 92 11.08 5.24 7.66
C PRO A 92 11.75 4.90 9.00
N LEU A 93 11.06 4.22 9.92
CA LEU A 93 11.64 3.81 11.21
C LEU A 93 12.76 2.76 11.02
N LEU A 94 12.61 1.81 10.10
CA LEU A 94 13.66 0.85 9.76
C LEU A 94 14.89 1.53 9.14
N ILE A 95 14.68 2.49 8.23
CA ILE A 95 15.78 3.26 7.62
C ILE A 95 16.51 4.08 8.68
N TYR A 96 15.76 4.75 9.56
CA TYR A 96 16.31 5.55 10.65
C TYR A 96 17.16 4.70 11.61
N LEU A 97 16.61 3.58 12.08
CA LEU A 97 17.32 2.61 12.92
C LEU A 97 18.56 2.07 12.22
N ARG A 98 18.49 1.73 10.92
CA ARG A 98 19.63 1.23 10.13
C ARG A 98 20.77 2.24 10.03
N ILE A 99 20.47 3.52 9.84
CA ILE A 99 21.46 4.57 9.65
C ILE A 99 22.11 4.99 10.98
N PHE A 100 21.32 5.15 12.04
CA PHE A 100 21.80 5.72 13.31
C PHE A 100 22.08 4.69 14.40
N TRP A 101 21.98 3.38 14.12
CA TRP A 101 22.14 2.29 15.10
C TRP A 101 23.37 2.41 16.02
N ARG A 102 24.48 2.92 15.48
CA ARG A 102 25.77 3.04 16.19
C ARG A 102 25.98 4.37 16.92
N LYS A 103 25.24 5.43 16.59
CA LYS A 103 25.43 6.77 17.16
C LYS A 103 24.36 7.15 18.20
N MET A 104 23.32 6.33 18.35
CA MET A 104 22.15 6.65 19.15
C MET A 104 22.27 6.17 20.60
N SER A 105 21.79 6.99 21.53
CA SER A 105 21.65 6.63 22.95
C SER A 105 20.71 5.43 23.12
N VAL A 106 21.01 4.55 24.07
CA VAL A 106 20.20 3.35 24.36
C VAL A 106 18.76 3.68 24.74
N LEU A 107 18.50 4.85 25.32
CA LEU A 107 17.14 5.31 25.66
C LEU A 107 16.30 5.61 24.41
N ASP A 108 16.81 6.44 23.49
CA ASP A 108 16.06 6.81 22.29
C ASP A 108 15.83 5.60 21.38
N LYS A 109 16.80 4.67 21.36
CA LYS A 109 16.66 3.40 20.66
C LYS A 109 15.56 2.53 21.27
N GLY A 110 15.45 2.50 22.60
CA GLY A 110 14.38 1.80 23.31
C GLY A 110 13.00 2.38 22.99
N VAL A 111 12.87 3.71 23.03
CA VAL A 111 11.60 4.40 22.71
C VAL A 111 11.19 4.17 21.25
N SER A 112 12.12 4.30 20.30
CA SER A 112 11.85 4.04 18.88
C SER A 112 11.45 2.58 18.63
N MET A 113 12.11 1.63 19.30
CA MET A 113 11.77 0.21 19.20
C MET A 113 10.41 -0.09 19.83
N LEU A 114 10.07 0.53 20.96
CA LEU A 114 8.75 0.40 21.59
C LEU A 114 7.64 0.90 20.65
N VAL A 115 7.80 2.08 20.05
CA VAL A 115 6.81 2.65 19.12
C VAL A 115 6.62 1.73 17.90
N MET A 116 7.71 1.20 17.34
CA MET A 116 7.67 0.20 16.26
C MET A 116 6.87 -1.04 16.65
N VAL A 117 7.10 -1.56 17.86
CA VAL A 117 6.41 -2.75 18.36
C VAL A 117 4.93 -2.48 18.57
N VAL A 118 4.57 -1.37 19.24
CA VAL A 118 3.16 -1.01 19.50
C VAL A 118 2.40 -0.79 18.19
N CYS A 119 2.97 -0.03 17.25
CA CYS A 119 2.37 0.21 15.94
C CYS A 119 2.23 -1.08 15.12
N GLY A 120 3.26 -1.94 15.14
CA GLY A 120 3.21 -3.25 14.48
C GLY A 120 2.15 -4.17 15.07
N CYS A 121 2.07 -4.26 16.41
CA CYS A 121 1.07 -5.08 17.10
C CYS A 121 -0.36 -4.57 16.86
N ALA A 122 -0.60 -3.27 16.96
CA ALA A 122 -1.91 -2.67 16.68
C ALA A 122 -2.32 -2.85 15.21
N GLY A 123 -1.40 -2.60 14.26
CA GLY A 123 -1.65 -2.81 12.84
C GLY A 123 -1.97 -4.28 12.52
N PHE A 124 -1.18 -5.22 13.07
CA PHE A 124 -1.42 -6.65 12.91
C PHE A 124 -2.73 -7.12 13.54
N TYR A 125 -3.10 -6.56 14.70
CA TYR A 125 -4.37 -6.84 15.37
C TYR A 125 -5.57 -6.42 14.50
N VAL A 126 -5.58 -5.16 14.03
CA VAL A 126 -6.65 -4.64 13.16
C VAL A 126 -6.71 -5.45 11.85
N MET A 127 -5.55 -5.81 11.29
CA MET A 127 -5.48 -6.64 10.09
C MET A 127 -6.13 -8.01 10.30
N ILE A 128 -5.85 -8.71 11.41
CA ILE A 128 -6.46 -10.01 11.70
C ILE A 128 -7.96 -9.87 11.98
N HIS A 129 -8.35 -8.84 12.72
CA HIS A 129 -9.75 -8.61 13.04
C HIS A 129 -10.57 -8.35 11.78
N ALA A 130 -10.13 -7.40 10.95
CA ALA A 130 -10.76 -7.11 9.67
C ALA A 130 -10.76 -8.33 8.74
N ALA A 131 -9.67 -9.10 8.68
CA ALA A 131 -9.63 -10.30 7.85
C ALA A 131 -10.61 -11.39 8.31
N LYS A 132 -10.79 -11.58 9.61
CA LYS A 132 -11.75 -12.57 10.14
C LYS A 132 -13.18 -12.19 9.78
N GLU A 133 -13.54 -10.92 9.98
CA GLU A 133 -14.85 -10.40 9.62
C GLU A 133 -15.11 -10.50 8.11
N LEU A 134 -14.05 -10.35 7.29
CA LEU A 134 -14.13 -10.38 5.83
C LEU A 134 -14.23 -11.79 5.22
N PHE A 135 -13.62 -12.81 5.85
CA PHE A 135 -13.50 -14.16 5.27
C PHE A 135 -14.30 -15.25 5.99
N THR A 136 -14.72 -15.01 7.24
CA THR A 136 -15.51 -15.94 8.04
C THR A 136 -16.49 -15.12 8.88
N PRO A 137 -17.66 -14.72 8.32
CA PRO A 137 -18.67 -14.03 9.11
C PRO A 137 -19.00 -14.94 10.30
N SER A 138 -18.90 -14.40 11.52
CA SER A 138 -19.43 -15.08 12.69
C SER A 138 -20.96 -15.12 12.52
N ASP A 139 -21.61 -16.24 12.80
CA ASP A 139 -23.05 -16.50 12.61
C ASP A 139 -24.01 -15.58 13.42
N ASP A 140 -23.56 -14.40 13.86
CA ASP A 140 -24.24 -13.47 14.75
C ASP A 140 -24.72 -12.20 14.00
N ASP A 141 -24.95 -12.30 12.68
CA ASP A 141 -25.55 -11.25 11.85
C ASP A 141 -27.07 -11.17 12.09
N THR A 142 -27.47 -10.94 13.34
CA THR A 142 -28.85 -10.53 13.64
C THR A 142 -29.07 -9.13 13.07
N ALA A 143 -30.02 -8.98 12.15
CA ALA A 143 -30.32 -7.70 11.49
C ALA A 143 -30.76 -6.62 12.50
N PHE A 144 -31.28 -7.02 13.66
CA PHE A 144 -31.72 -6.14 14.75
C PHE A 144 -31.23 -6.63 16.12
N PRO A 145 -29.96 -6.38 16.51
CA PRO A 145 -29.36 -6.94 17.73
C PRO A 145 -29.99 -6.44 19.05
N TYR A 146 -30.81 -5.39 18.97
CA TYR A 146 -31.54 -4.82 20.10
C TYR A 146 -33.00 -5.31 20.19
N CYS A 147 -33.45 -6.13 19.24
CA CYS A 147 -34.75 -6.77 19.27
C CYS A 147 -34.69 -8.10 20.04
N ASP A 148 -35.82 -8.52 20.61
CA ASP A 148 -35.98 -9.86 21.18
C ASP A 148 -35.64 -10.92 20.13
N ALA A 149 -35.10 -12.06 20.57
CA ALA A 149 -34.51 -13.09 19.69
C ALA A 149 -35.44 -13.59 18.57
N GLU A 150 -36.76 -13.45 18.72
CA GLU A 150 -37.75 -13.81 17.71
C GLU A 150 -37.90 -12.79 16.56
N PHE A 151 -37.40 -11.56 16.72
CA PHE A 151 -37.51 -10.45 15.75
C PHE A 151 -36.14 -9.96 15.26
N GLN A 152 -35.08 -10.72 15.53
CA GLN A 152 -33.72 -10.36 15.20
C GLN A 152 -33.43 -10.45 13.69
N ASP A 153 -34.18 -11.29 12.96
CA ASP A 153 -33.92 -11.61 11.55
C ASP A 153 -34.97 -11.06 10.57
N GLU A 154 -36.14 -10.66 11.05
CA GLU A 154 -37.27 -10.23 10.20
C GLU A 154 -37.74 -8.80 10.54
N PRO A 155 -37.91 -7.91 9.55
CA PRO A 155 -38.36 -6.54 9.80
C PRO A 155 -39.80 -6.51 10.31
N TYR A 156 -40.01 -5.89 11.48
CA TYR A 156 -41.33 -5.76 12.13
C TYR A 156 -42.41 -5.11 11.24
N TYR A 157 -42.02 -4.27 10.27
CA TYR A 157 -42.97 -3.62 9.38
C TYR A 157 -42.41 -3.44 7.96
N VAL A 158 -43.09 -4.06 6.98
CA VAL A 158 -42.86 -3.86 5.54
C VAL A 158 -43.94 -2.93 5.00
N ARG A 159 -43.58 -1.70 4.61
CA ARG A 159 -44.52 -0.76 3.98
C ARG A 159 -44.80 -1.22 2.55
N ASN A 160 -45.95 -1.85 2.32
CA ASN A 160 -46.41 -2.15 0.97
C ASN A 160 -47.00 -0.88 0.32
N SER A 161 -46.28 -0.29 -0.64
CA SER A 161 -46.75 0.86 -1.42
C SER A 161 -47.38 0.40 -2.74
N THR A 162 -48.52 -0.28 -2.67
CA THR A 162 -49.37 -0.54 -3.84
C THR A 162 -50.69 0.21 -3.67
N ASN A 163 -50.73 1.46 -4.16
CA ASN A 163 -51.94 2.14 -4.62
C ASN A 163 -51.57 3.14 -5.70
#